data_AF-A0A3P6SLE7-F1
#
_entry.id   AF-A0A3P6SLE7-F1
#
_cell.length_a   1.000
_cell.length_b   1.000
_cell.length_c   1.000
_cell.angle_alpha   90.00
_cell.angle_beta   90.00
_cell.angle_gamma   90.00
#
_symmetry.space_group_name_H-M   'P 1'
#
loop_
_entity.id
_entity.type
_entity.pdbx_description
1 polymer ?
#
loop_
_entity_poly.entity_id
_entity_poly.type
_entity_poly.pdbx_seq_one_letter_code
_entity_poly.pdbx_strand_id
1 'polypeptide(L)'
;MNQCNEMLRNANSLDQNGRQLVVAFMTGNKCNPRPELGHIITMKLSETIEDGLADNQMCKMKVETFFQMDYQSGEWKRLRKCRLLQPHELDAAEQYMYVPQEGYHTQAQQQPT
;
A
#
# COMPACT_ATOMS: atom_id res chain seq x y z
N MET A 1 -5.27 -18.34 7.86
CA MET A 1 -5.67 -16.96 8.25
C MET A 1 -4.50 -16.00 8.44
N ASN A 2 -3.38 -16.41 9.05
CA ASN A 2 -2.24 -15.52 9.35
C ASN A 2 -1.71 -14.73 8.13
N GLN A 3 -1.52 -15.37 6.97
CA GLN A 3 -1.04 -14.67 5.76
C GLN A 3 -2.01 -13.61 5.22
N CYS A 4 -3.32 -13.79 5.40
CA CYS A 4 -4.33 -12.82 4.96
C CYS A 4 -4.30 -11.57 5.85
N ASN A 5 -4.30 -11.77 7.18
CA ASN A 5 -4.24 -10.68 8.14
C ASN A 5 -2.96 -9.86 7.99
N GLU A 6 -1.81 -10.52 7.80
CA GLU A 6 -0.53 -9.85 7.55
C GLU A 6 -0.55 -9.04 6.25
N MET A 7 -1.10 -9.60 5.18
CA MET A 7 -1.23 -8.93 3.89
C MET A 7 -2.12 -7.68 3.97
N LEU A 8 -3.25 -7.78 4.66
CA LEU A 8 -4.22 -6.68 4.79
C LEU A 8 -3.80 -5.62 5.80
N ARG A 9 -2.90 -5.95 6.74
CA ARG A 9 -2.36 -4.99 7.71
C ARG A 9 -1.63 -3.83 7.05
N ASN A 10 -0.87 -4.11 5.99
CA ASN A 10 -0.08 -3.11 5.26
C ASN A 10 -0.81 -2.59 4.01
N ALA A 11 -2.05 -3.03 3.76
CA ALA A 11 -2.80 -2.58 2.61
C ALA A 11 -3.30 -1.14 2.83
N ASN A 12 -2.79 -0.20 2.06
CA ASN A 12 -3.17 1.22 2.09
C ASN A 12 -3.96 1.65 0.84
N SER A 13 -4.11 0.76 -0.15
CA SER A 13 -4.78 1.04 -1.43
C SER A 13 -6.09 0.26 -1.61
N LEU A 14 -6.46 -0.57 -0.63
CA LEU A 14 -7.73 -1.32 -0.63
C LEU A 14 -8.82 -0.61 0.17
N ASP A 15 -10.00 -0.51 -0.42
CA ASP A 15 -11.25 -0.14 0.25
C ASP A 15 -11.87 -1.33 1.02
N GLN A 16 -13.00 -1.10 1.69
CA GLN A 16 -13.66 -2.14 2.48
C GLN A 16 -14.13 -3.32 1.62
N ASN A 17 -14.67 -3.05 0.43
CA ASN A 17 -15.14 -4.09 -0.48
C ASN A 17 -13.98 -4.98 -0.98
N GLY A 18 -12.85 -4.36 -1.36
CA GLY A 18 -11.65 -5.08 -1.76
C GLY A 18 -11.06 -5.92 -0.62
N ARG A 19 -11.06 -5.42 0.62
CA ARG A 19 -10.66 -6.21 1.80
C ARG A 19 -11.55 -7.44 1.98
N GLN A 20 -12.87 -7.28 1.91
CA GLN A 20 -13.80 -8.41 2.01
C GLN A 20 -13.59 -9.42 0.89
N LEU A 21 -13.29 -8.95 -0.33
CA LEU A 21 -13.02 -9.80 -1.46
C LEU A 21 -11.78 -10.68 -1.25
N VAL A 22 -10.68 -10.08 -0.78
CA VAL A 22 -9.45 -10.82 -0.42
C VAL A 22 -9.74 -11.84 0.67
N VAL A 23 -10.46 -11.45 1.74
CA VAL A 23 -10.81 -12.36 2.84
C VAL A 23 -11.64 -13.53 2.32
N ALA A 24 -12.72 -13.26 1.60
CA ALA A 24 -13.61 -14.28 1.05
C ALA A 24 -12.84 -15.29 0.19
N PHE A 25 -12.00 -14.81 -0.73
CA PHE A 25 -11.18 -15.66 -1.58
C PHE A 25 -10.20 -16.53 -0.78
N MET A 26 -9.52 -15.92 0.20
CA MET A 26 -8.54 -16.60 1.06
C MET A 26 -9.19 -17.59 2.04
N THR A 27 -10.48 -17.41 2.37
CA THR A 27 -11.28 -18.37 3.16
C THR A 27 -11.91 -19.48 2.33
N GLY A 28 -11.69 -19.50 1.01
CA GLY A 28 -12.14 -20.57 0.12
C GLY A 28 -13.40 -20.25 -0.69
N ASN A 29 -13.96 -19.03 -0.60
CA ASN A 29 -15.03 -18.63 -1.49
C ASN A 29 -14.46 -18.34 -2.89
N LYS A 30 -14.70 -19.27 -3.82
CA LYS A 30 -14.28 -19.18 -5.22
C LYS A 30 -15.41 -18.76 -6.17
N CYS A 31 -16.54 -18.30 -5.64
CA CYS A 31 -17.57 -17.67 -6.47
C CYS A 31 -17.08 -16.27 -6.84
N ASN A 32 -16.84 -16.03 -8.14
CA ASN A 32 -16.46 -14.71 -8.63
C ASN A 32 -17.66 -13.76 -8.53
N PRO A 33 -17.62 -12.70 -7.68
CA PRO A 33 -18.72 -11.75 -7.57
C PRO A 33 -18.78 -10.76 -8.75
N ARG A 34 -17.77 -10.78 -9.63
CA ARG A 34 -17.56 -9.88 -10.77
C ARG A 34 -17.22 -10.70 -12.03
N PRO A 35 -18.08 -11.62 -12.49
CA PRO A 35 -17.79 -12.48 -13.64
C PRO A 35 -17.52 -11.69 -14.92
N GLU A 36 -18.03 -10.45 -15.02
CA GLU A 36 -17.79 -9.55 -16.14
C GLU A 36 -16.33 -9.10 -16.28
N LEU A 37 -15.54 -9.17 -15.20
CA LEU A 37 -14.11 -8.81 -15.19
C LEU A 37 -13.20 -9.99 -15.56
N GLY A 38 -13.77 -11.14 -15.92
CA GLY A 38 -13.04 -12.38 -16.20
C GLY A 38 -12.67 -13.16 -14.94
N HIS A 39 -12.00 -14.30 -15.13
CA HIS A 39 -11.67 -15.22 -14.03
C HIS A 39 -10.50 -14.75 -13.15
N ILE A 40 -9.68 -13.82 -13.65
CA ILE A 40 -8.52 -13.30 -12.91
C ILE A 40 -8.83 -11.87 -12.49
N ILE A 41 -8.87 -11.63 -11.18
CA ILE A 41 -9.01 -10.29 -10.61
C ILE A 41 -7.70 -9.90 -9.95
N THR A 42 -7.20 -8.70 -10.27
CA THR A 42 -5.99 -8.13 -9.66
C THR A 42 -6.35 -6.86 -8.92
N MET A 43 -5.97 -6.76 -7.64
CA MET A 43 -6.19 -5.59 -6.81
C MET A 43 -4.88 -5.08 -6.24
N LYS A 44 -4.72 -3.74 -6.18
CA LYS A 44 -3.58 -3.13 -5.50
C LYS A 44 -3.81 -3.19 -3.99
N LEU A 45 -2.89 -3.82 -3.28
CA LEU A 45 -2.87 -3.89 -1.82
C LEU A 45 -2.30 -2.60 -1.24
N SER A 46 -1.10 -2.24 -1.69
CA SER A 46 -0.37 -1.10 -1.16
C SER A 46 0.44 -0.41 -2.23
N GLU A 47 0.69 0.87 -1.97
CA GLU A 47 1.61 1.73 -2.69
C GLU A 47 2.46 2.50 -1.68
N THR A 48 3.78 2.41 -1.81
CA THR A 48 4.74 3.11 -0.95
C THR A 48 5.86 3.71 -1.80
N ILE A 49 6.47 4.78 -1.27
CA ILE A 49 7.73 5.31 -1.79
C ILE A 49 8.83 4.84 -0.85
N GLU A 50 9.80 4.13 -1.39
CA GLU A 50 10.94 3.59 -0.65
C GLU A 50 12.25 4.19 -1.18
N ASP A 51 13.25 4.29 -0.32
CA ASP A 51 14.62 4.56 -0.77
C ASP A 51 15.22 3.30 -1.39
N GLY A 52 15.79 3.44 -2.58
CA GLY A 52 16.46 2.38 -3.31
C GLY A 52 17.81 2.83 -3.84
N LEU A 53 18.57 1.88 -4.35
CA LEU A 53 19.87 2.13 -4.97
C LEU A 53 19.80 1.73 -6.44
N ALA A 54 20.05 2.68 -7.33
CA ALA A 54 20.18 2.45 -8.77
C ALA A 54 21.49 3.09 -9.23
N ASP A 55 22.32 2.34 -9.94
CA ASP A 55 23.63 2.80 -10.45
C ASP A 55 24.50 3.49 -9.39
N ASN A 56 24.58 2.89 -8.19
CA ASN A 56 25.28 3.42 -7.01
C ASN A 56 24.78 4.77 -6.48
N GLN A 57 23.64 5.27 -6.95
CA GLN A 57 23.02 6.49 -6.46
C GLN A 57 21.74 6.18 -5.68
N MET A 58 21.56 6.87 -4.55
CA MET A 58 20.30 6.81 -3.79
C MET A 58 19.17 7.42 -4.62
N CYS A 59 18.07 6.70 -4.75
CA CYS A 59 16.91 7.10 -5.53
C CYS A 59 15.62 6.77 -4.80
N LYS A 60 14.54 7.51 -5.11
CA LYS A 60 13.20 7.15 -4.63
C LYS A 60 12.57 6.15 -5.60
N MET A 61 12.08 5.05 -5.07
CA MET A 61 11.39 4.00 -5.82
C MET A 61 9.92 3.96 -5.42
N LYS A 62 9.04 3.85 -6.41
CA LYS A 62 7.64 3.50 -6.18
C LYS A 62 7.50 2.00 -6.09
N VAL A 63 6.93 1.52 -4.99
CA VAL A 63 6.70 0.11 -4.71
C VAL A 63 5.20 -0.14 -4.63
N GLU A 64 4.70 -0.96 -5.54
CA GLU A 64 3.29 -1.36 -5.59
C GLU A 64 3.17 -2.86 -5.32
N THR A 65 2.30 -3.24 -4.38
CA THR A 65 1.98 -4.64 -4.10
C THR A 65 0.57 -4.93 -4.58
N PHE A 66 0.38 -6.05 -5.28
CA PHE A 66 -0.90 -6.50 -5.80
C PHE A 66 -1.25 -7.89 -5.30
N PHE A 67 -2.55 -8.14 -5.14
CA PHE A 67 -3.14 -9.44 -4.93
C PHE A 67 -3.88 -9.86 -6.20
N GLN A 68 -3.45 -10.96 -6.80
CA GLN A 68 -4.10 -11.55 -7.96
C GLN A 68 -4.78 -12.84 -7.52
N MET A 69 -6.06 -12.96 -7.86
CA MET A 69 -6.92 -14.09 -7.54
C MET A 69 -7.43 -14.69 -8.83
N ASP A 70 -7.22 -15.98 -9.01
CA ASP A 70 -7.78 -16.75 -10.12
C ASP A 70 -8.97 -17.55 -9.61
N TYR A 71 -10.17 -17.17 -10.03
CA TYR A 71 -11.42 -17.84 -9.66
C TYR A 71 -11.65 -19.14 -10.41
N GLN A 72 -10.90 -19.42 -11.48
CA GLN A 72 -10.98 -20.69 -12.20
C GLN A 72 -10.14 -21.77 -11.53
N SER A 73 -8.89 -21.47 -11.17
CA SER A 73 -8.00 -22.42 -10.48
C SER A 73 -8.11 -22.37 -8.95
N GLY A 74 -8.62 -21.27 -8.40
CA GLY A 74 -8.63 -21.00 -6.96
C GLY A 74 -7.28 -20.53 -6.40
N GLU A 75 -6.24 -20.42 -7.26
CA GLU A 75 -4.92 -19.95 -6.89
C GLU A 75 -4.89 -18.43 -6.66
N TRP A 76 -3.91 -17.98 -5.88
CA TRP A 76 -3.62 -16.56 -5.73
C TRP A 76 -2.12 -16.31 -5.75
N LYS A 77 -1.75 -15.09 -6.14
CA LYS A 77 -0.36 -14.63 -6.16
C LYS A 77 -0.27 -13.23 -5.58
N ARG A 78 0.80 -12.99 -4.83
CA ARG A 78 1.21 -11.64 -4.42
C ARG A 78 2.27 -11.16 -5.42
N LEU A 79 2.00 -10.04 -6.08
CA LEU A 79 2.92 -9.44 -7.04
C LEU A 79 3.50 -8.17 -6.43
N ARG A 80 4.82 -7.97 -6.50
CA ARG A 80 5.48 -6.72 -6.11
C ARG A 80 6.11 -6.10 -7.35
N LYS A 81 5.78 -4.85 -7.64
CA LYS A 81 6.36 -4.07 -8.73
C LYS A 81 7.12 -2.90 -8.13
N CYS A 82 8.35 -2.72 -8.56
CA CYS A 82 9.20 -1.60 -8.14
C CYS A 82 9.63 -0.84 -9.39
N ARG A 83 9.56 0.48 -9.35
CA ARG A 83 10.06 1.34 -10.42
C ARG A 83 10.66 2.60 -9.85
N LEU A 84 11.52 3.26 -10.63
CA LEU A 84 11.98 4.60 -10.29
C LEU A 84 10.77 5.54 -10.19
N LEU A 85 10.77 6.40 -9.17
CA LEU A 85 9.76 7.42 -9.01
C LEU A 85 10.00 8.51 -10.07
N GLN A 86 8.95 8.91 -10.79
CA GLN A 86 9.09 9.95 -11.80
C GLN A 86 9.19 11.33 -11.13
N PRO A 87 9.87 12.32 -11.74
CA PRO A 87 10.04 13.64 -11.14
C PRO A 87 8.73 14.30 -10.69
N HIS A 88 7.67 14.20 -11.50
CA HIS A 88 6.36 14.77 -11.18
C HIS A 88 5.63 14.06 -10.01
N GLU A 89 6.10 12.89 -9.57
CA GLU A 89 5.56 12.19 -8.41
C GLU A 89 6.32 12.54 -7.11
N LEU A 90 7.50 13.15 -7.21
CA LEU A 90 8.26 13.64 -6.06
C LEU A 90 7.55 14.83 -5.41
N ASP A 91 7.08 15.79 -6.20
CA ASP A 91 6.41 17.00 -5.69
C ASP A 91 5.17 16.67 -4.84
N ALA A 92 4.39 15.68 -5.29
CA ALA A 92 3.24 15.18 -4.52
C ALA A 92 3.68 14.50 -3.22
N ALA A 93 4.79 13.76 -3.24
CA ALA A 93 5.30 13.06 -2.06
C ALA A 93 5.89 14.02 -1.00
N GLU A 94 6.59 15.08 -1.43
CA GLU A 94 7.11 16.12 -0.53
C GLU A 94 5.97 16.91 0.12
N GLN A 95 4.88 17.15 -0.61
CA GLN A 95 3.68 17.81 -0.07
C GLN A 95 3.00 16.99 1.05
N TYR A 96 3.08 15.65 1.03
CA TYR A 96 2.57 14.78 2.10
C TYR A 96 3.57 14.58 3.26
N MET A 97 4.85 14.90 3.09
CA MET A 97 5.84 14.89 4.19
C MET A 97 5.93 16.24 4.91
N TYR A 98 5.48 17.34 4.29
CA TYR A 98 5.37 18.63 4.95
C TYR A 98 4.10 18.69 5.81
N VAL A 99 4.20 18.15 7.03
CA VAL A 99 3.28 18.52 8.11
C VAL A 99 3.81 19.85 8.69
N PRO A 100 3.07 20.97 8.63
CA PRO A 100 3.52 22.20 9.27
C PRO A 100 3.67 21.93 10.77
N GLN A 101 4.88 22.03 11.31
CA GLN A 101 5.09 22.07 12.75
C GLN A 101 4.69 23.45 13.28
N GLU A 102 3.40 23.77 13.25
CA GLU A 102 2.88 24.94 13.94
C GLU A 102 2.27 24.49 15.27
N GLY A 103 3.01 24.69 16.37
CA GLY A 103 2.43 24.61 17.72
C GLY A 103 3.26 24.08 18.88
N TYR A 104 4.59 24.21 18.91
CA TYR A 104 5.36 24.02 20.16
C TYR A 104 6.34 25.18 20.41
N HIS A 105 5.78 26.30 20.85
CA HIS A 105 6.43 27.42 21.56
C HIS A 105 5.27 28.02 22.39
N THR A 106 5.29 28.27 23.69
CA THR A 106 6.37 28.57 24.65
C THR A 106 5.71 28.54 26.04
N GLN A 107 6.30 27.93 27.07
CA GLN A 107 6.15 28.41 28.45
C GLN A 107 7.43 28.09 29.24
N ALA A 108 8.43 28.96 29.08
CA ALA A 108 9.43 29.15 30.13
C ALA A 108 8.81 30.06 31.18
N GLN A 109 8.47 29.51 32.36
CA GLN A 109 8.14 30.31 33.55
C GLN A 109 8.98 29.83 34.74
N GLN A 110 10.16 30.45 34.82
CA GLN A 110 10.77 31.10 35.99
C GLN A 110 10.44 30.52 37.39
N GLN A 111 11.49 30.01 38.05
CA GLN A 111 11.56 29.84 39.50
C GLN A 111 11.48 31.19 40.21
N PRO A 112 10.88 31.24 41.40
CA PRO A 112 11.32 32.16 42.44
C PRO A 112 12.05 31.44 43.58
N THR A 113 13.04 32.16 44.10
CA THR A 113 13.91 31.94 45.27
C THR A 113 13.21 31.52 46.55
#